data_AF-A0A4Q4T780-F1
#
_entry.id   AF-A0A4Q4T780-F1
#
_cell.length_a   1.000
_cell.length_b   1.000
_cell.length_c   1.000
_cell.angle_alpha   90.00
_cell.angle_beta   90.00
_cell.angle_gamma   90.00
#
_symmetry.space_group_name_H-M   'P 1'
#
loop_
_entity.id
_entity.type
_entity.pdbx_description
1 polymer ?
#
loop_
_entity_poly.entity_id
_entity_poly.type
_entity_poly.pdbx_seq_one_letter_code
_entity_poly.pdbx_strand_id
1 'polypeptide(L)'
;MDVHDVGSTLAEGFGNVAPAGPACGHGSDTDELCGIPAGFPPCLSGKSVWTGAQFQDETRFIHVLTEDHLAEIPRALARFKEQLSQDVYNGNGFCVIRGINKDDYSVEDLTVIWLGIQAYIADQRGRQDHRGNMLGGPQSSRMPLSRLMMNFGRTPLLGNAVHPRPEHLPKLSECQREALDTVEAIAQAVQLEIRTRAGDMHFINNFTVLHRREGFVDGAGPREKRHLVRMILRSSELGWSIPEELKQDWYDAFEVDSSKTWHLEPMPSGAFPLRKYTN
;
A
#
# COMPACT_ATOMS: atom_id res chain seq x y z
N MET A 1 26.43 1.41 -13.55
CA MET A 1 26.14 0.46 -12.46
C MET A 1 25.67 -0.80 -13.17
N ASP A 2 26.60 -1.73 -13.44
CA ASP A 2 26.27 -2.96 -14.15
C ASP A 2 25.44 -3.83 -13.21
N VAL A 3 24.20 -4.10 -13.64
CA VAL A 3 23.36 -5.09 -12.98
C VAL A 3 23.85 -6.44 -13.48
N HIS A 4 24.41 -7.23 -12.56
CA HIS A 4 24.75 -8.62 -12.79
C HIS A 4 23.54 -9.38 -13.38
N ASP A 5 23.84 -10.18 -14.40
CA ASP A 5 22.99 -11.15 -15.07
C ASP A 5 22.00 -11.83 -14.10
N VAL A 6 20.71 -11.49 -14.25
CA VAL A 6 19.63 -12.08 -13.46
C VAL A 6 19.07 -13.26 -14.25
N GLY A 7 19.71 -14.41 -14.10
CA GLY A 7 19.11 -15.72 -14.33
C GLY A 7 18.88 -16.11 -15.78
N SER A 8 19.77 -16.97 -16.29
CA SER A 8 19.49 -17.90 -17.39
C SER A 8 18.22 -18.72 -17.07
N THR A 9 17.08 -18.30 -17.61
CA THR A 9 15.90 -19.14 -17.65
C THR A 9 15.96 -19.91 -18.97
N LEU A 10 16.24 -21.21 -18.87
CA LEU A 10 16.29 -22.21 -19.93
C LEU A 10 15.46 -21.83 -21.17
N ALA A 11 16.14 -21.47 -22.24
CA ALA A 11 15.63 -21.54 -23.61
C ALA A 11 16.20 -22.79 -24.31
N GLU A 12 16.10 -23.95 -23.65
CA GLU A 12 16.17 -25.24 -24.32
C GLU A 12 14.79 -25.90 -24.27
N GLY A 13 14.21 -26.17 -25.44
CA GLY A 13 12.89 -26.80 -25.63
C GLY A 13 11.75 -25.79 -25.59
N PHE A 14 11.09 -25.41 -26.69
CA PHE A 14 10.69 -26.18 -27.84
C PHE A 14 10.92 -25.35 -29.11
N GLY A 15 11.84 -25.81 -29.97
CA GLY A 15 11.77 -25.44 -31.38
C GLY A 15 10.43 -25.91 -31.92
N ASN A 16 9.69 -25.01 -32.58
CA ASN A 16 8.50 -25.39 -33.32
C ASN A 16 8.87 -26.51 -34.31
N VAL A 17 8.50 -27.74 -33.98
CA VAL A 17 8.27 -28.76 -34.99
C VAL A 17 7.03 -28.28 -35.73
N ALA A 18 7.25 -27.66 -36.90
CA ALA A 18 6.19 -27.50 -37.87
C ALA A 18 5.61 -28.90 -38.16
N PRO A 19 4.28 -29.09 -38.25
CA PRO A 19 3.77 -30.32 -38.81
C PRO A 19 4.13 -30.30 -40.30
N ALA A 20 5.20 -31.00 -40.65
CA ALA A 20 5.39 -31.43 -42.02
C ALA A 20 4.14 -32.22 -42.44
N GLY A 21 3.61 -31.89 -43.62
CA GLY A 21 2.51 -32.63 -44.24
C GLY A 21 2.83 -34.11 -44.49
N PRO A 22 1.86 -34.87 -45.00
CA PRO A 22 1.64 -36.26 -44.64
C PRO A 22 2.71 -37.18 -45.24
N ALA A 23 3.33 -38.01 -44.40
CA ALA A 23 4.06 -39.18 -44.83
C ALA A 23 3.38 -40.44 -44.27
N CYS A 24 2.67 -41.14 -45.15
CA CYS A 24 2.25 -42.51 -44.91
C CYS A 24 3.50 -43.38 -44.66
N GLY A 25 3.50 -44.17 -43.58
CA GLY A 25 4.53 -45.18 -43.33
C GLY A 25 4.18 -46.04 -42.13
N HIS A 26 3.94 -47.33 -42.38
CA HIS A 26 3.63 -48.36 -41.39
C HIS A 26 4.79 -48.57 -40.41
N GLY A 27 4.49 -48.87 -39.14
CA GLY A 27 5.48 -49.38 -38.19
C GLY A 27 4.98 -49.38 -36.74
N SER A 28 5.13 -50.51 -36.08
CA SER A 28 4.60 -50.92 -34.77
C SER A 28 5.34 -50.36 -33.54
N ASP A 29 4.57 -50.18 -32.47
CA ASP A 29 4.88 -50.24 -31.02
C ASP A 29 6.07 -49.50 -30.40
N THR A 30 5.75 -48.90 -29.23
CA THR A 30 6.59 -48.27 -28.19
C THR A 30 7.09 -46.85 -28.46
N ASP A 31 6.29 -45.85 -28.05
CA ASP A 31 6.84 -44.73 -27.26
C ASP A 31 5.71 -44.00 -26.52
N GLU A 32 5.66 -44.18 -25.21
CA GLU A 32 4.73 -43.51 -24.31
C GLU A 32 5.35 -42.16 -23.91
N LEU A 33 5.36 -41.20 -24.84
CA LEU A 33 5.69 -39.80 -24.56
C LEU A 33 4.51 -38.89 -24.87
N CYS A 34 3.76 -38.63 -23.81
CA CYS A 34 3.16 -37.33 -23.47
C CYS A 34 2.17 -36.73 -24.49
N GLY A 35 0.98 -37.33 -24.55
CA GLY A 35 -0.19 -36.72 -25.17
C GLY A 35 -0.63 -35.50 -24.38
N ILE A 36 -0.59 -34.34 -25.04
CA ILE A 36 -1.13 -33.07 -24.56
C ILE A 36 -2.53 -33.30 -23.91
N PRO A 37 -2.82 -32.73 -22.72
CA PRO A 37 -4.09 -32.97 -22.03
C PRO A 37 -5.32 -32.66 -22.89
N ALA A 38 -6.39 -33.46 -22.72
CA ALA A 38 -7.65 -33.22 -23.40
C ALA A 38 -8.18 -31.80 -23.10
N GLY A 39 -8.40 -31.01 -24.16
CA GLY A 39 -8.83 -29.61 -24.06
C GLY A 39 -7.73 -28.56 -24.24
N PHE A 40 -6.47 -28.98 -24.43
CA PHE A 40 -5.41 -28.05 -24.79
C PHE A 40 -5.63 -27.52 -26.22
N PRO A 41 -5.47 -26.20 -26.45
CA PRO A 41 -5.78 -25.60 -27.74
C PRO A 41 -4.82 -26.09 -28.84
N PRO A 42 -5.31 -26.36 -30.05
CA PRO A 42 -4.47 -26.81 -31.17
C PRO A 42 -3.52 -25.71 -31.68
N CYS A 43 -3.83 -24.45 -31.37
CA CYS A 43 -2.95 -23.31 -31.59
C CYS A 43 -3.17 -22.25 -30.51
N LEU A 44 -2.09 -21.61 -30.07
CA LEU A 44 -2.15 -20.43 -29.21
C LEU A 44 -2.21 -19.18 -30.10
N SER A 45 -3.04 -18.21 -29.73
CA SER A 45 -3.13 -16.92 -30.44
C SER A 45 -3.25 -15.79 -29.43
N GLY A 46 -2.69 -14.62 -29.77
CA GLY A 46 -2.70 -13.44 -28.90
C GLY A 46 -1.36 -12.72 -28.92
N LYS A 47 -1.33 -11.50 -28.35
CA LYS A 47 -0.12 -10.65 -28.31
C LYS A 47 1.03 -11.30 -27.52
N SER A 48 0.70 -12.19 -26.59
CA SER A 48 1.66 -12.93 -25.77
C SER A 48 2.17 -14.23 -26.43
N VAL A 49 1.72 -14.56 -27.65
CA VAL A 49 2.16 -15.74 -28.41
C VAL A 49 3.05 -15.27 -29.55
N TRP A 50 4.36 -15.42 -29.39
CA TRP A 50 5.32 -14.84 -30.30
C TRP A 50 6.56 -15.71 -30.48
N THR A 51 7.36 -15.38 -31.51
CA THR A 51 8.69 -15.95 -31.74
C THR A 51 9.73 -14.84 -31.78
N GLY A 52 11.01 -15.14 -31.54
CA GLY A 52 12.08 -14.14 -31.60
C GLY A 52 12.19 -13.44 -32.97
N ALA A 53 11.75 -14.10 -34.05
CA ALA A 53 11.66 -13.49 -35.38
C ALA A 53 10.67 -12.30 -35.46
N GLN A 54 9.72 -12.18 -34.51
CA GLN A 54 8.76 -11.08 -34.45
C GLN A 54 9.27 -9.85 -33.69
N PHE A 55 10.43 -9.96 -33.02
CA PHE A 55 11.07 -8.92 -32.20
C PHE A 55 12.47 -8.54 -32.72
N GLN A 56 12.64 -8.53 -34.04
CA GLN A 56 13.89 -8.08 -34.68
C GLN A 56 14.08 -6.56 -34.59
N ASP A 57 12.99 -5.82 -34.37
CA ASP A 57 13.01 -4.38 -34.15
C ASP A 57 12.91 -4.08 -32.65
N GLU A 58 14.04 -3.70 -32.08
CA GLU A 58 14.20 -3.36 -30.67
C GLU A 58 13.29 -2.21 -30.22
N THR A 59 12.96 -1.26 -31.10
CA THR A 59 12.12 -0.10 -30.74
C THR A 59 10.70 -0.49 -30.34
N ARG A 60 10.27 -1.71 -30.68
CA ARG A 60 8.94 -2.24 -30.33
C ARG A 60 8.83 -2.71 -28.88
N PHE A 61 9.95 -2.87 -28.18
CA PHE A 61 10.00 -3.38 -26.81
C PHE A 61 11.03 -2.70 -25.91
N ILE A 62 11.96 -1.94 -26.49
CA ILE A 62 12.89 -1.07 -25.78
C ILE A 62 12.32 0.35 -25.79
N HIS A 63 11.87 0.78 -24.61
CA HIS A 63 11.46 2.16 -24.38
C HIS A 63 12.66 2.96 -23.88
N VAL A 64 13.23 3.79 -24.75
CA VAL A 64 14.32 4.71 -24.37
C VAL A 64 13.72 5.93 -23.69
N LEU A 65 14.13 6.20 -22.46
CA LEU A 65 13.72 7.42 -21.75
C LEU A 65 14.35 8.65 -22.44
N THR A 66 13.52 9.66 -22.72
CA THR A 66 13.99 10.93 -23.28
C THR A 66 14.75 11.73 -22.23
N GLU A 67 15.50 12.75 -22.65
CA GLU A 67 16.15 13.68 -21.72
C GLU A 67 15.14 14.34 -20.76
N ASP A 68 13.93 14.64 -21.23
CA ASP A 68 12.86 15.19 -20.39
C ASP A 68 12.40 14.20 -19.32
N HIS A 69 12.20 12.93 -19.68
CA HIS A 69 11.88 11.87 -18.71
C HIS A 69 13.00 11.71 -17.68
N LEU A 70 14.26 11.72 -18.13
CA LEU A 70 15.42 11.60 -17.25
C LEU A 70 15.60 12.81 -16.35
N ALA A 71 15.27 14.01 -16.82
CA ALA A 71 15.36 15.25 -16.04
C ALA A 71 14.18 15.43 -15.06
N GLU A 72 13.02 14.81 -15.33
CA GLU A 72 11.89 14.78 -14.40
C GLU A 72 12.22 14.01 -13.13
N ILE A 73 12.93 12.88 -13.24
CA ILE A 73 13.31 12.02 -12.11
C ILE A 73 14.03 12.79 -10.99
N PRO A 74 15.15 13.51 -11.21
CA PRO A 74 15.85 14.23 -10.15
C PRO A 74 15.05 15.44 -9.65
N ARG A 75 14.24 16.10 -10.50
CA ARG A 75 13.37 17.20 -10.05
C ARG A 75 12.28 16.72 -9.10
N ALA A 76 11.65 15.60 -9.43
CA ALA A 76 10.71 14.92 -8.55
C ALA A 76 11.44 14.48 -7.27
N LEU A 77 12.61 13.85 -7.40
CA LEU A 77 13.42 13.40 -6.28
C LEU A 77 13.72 14.52 -5.28
N ALA A 78 14.24 15.66 -5.75
CA ALA A 78 14.60 16.79 -4.91
C ALA A 78 13.38 17.33 -4.14
N ARG A 79 12.24 17.54 -4.81
CA ARG A 79 11.04 18.05 -4.13
C ARG A 79 10.42 17.05 -3.17
N PHE A 80 10.24 15.80 -3.59
CA PHE A 80 9.50 14.83 -2.79
C PHE A 80 10.35 14.24 -1.66
N LYS A 81 11.64 13.92 -1.91
CA LYS A 81 12.52 13.36 -0.87
C LYS A 81 13.05 14.40 0.11
N GLU A 82 13.50 15.56 -0.35
CA GLU A 82 14.16 16.52 0.56
C GLU A 82 13.17 17.34 1.37
N GLN A 83 12.02 17.73 0.80
CA GLN A 83 11.08 18.57 1.54
C GLN A 83 10.03 17.75 2.29
N LEU A 84 9.25 16.92 1.59
CA LEU A 84 8.06 16.30 2.18
C LEU A 84 8.41 15.20 3.18
N SER A 85 9.40 14.35 2.86
CA SER A 85 9.87 13.32 3.81
C SER A 85 10.46 13.96 5.06
N GLN A 86 11.21 15.07 4.92
CA GLN A 86 11.74 15.79 6.07
C GLN A 86 10.63 16.40 6.92
N ASP A 87 9.62 17.03 6.31
CA ASP A 87 8.47 17.58 7.05
C ASP A 87 7.75 16.51 7.88
N VAL A 88 7.64 15.28 7.38
CA VAL A 88 6.99 14.15 8.06
C VAL A 88 7.89 13.53 9.15
N TYR A 89 9.16 13.25 8.86
CA TYR A 89 10.03 12.50 9.77
C TYR A 89 10.84 13.38 10.75
N ASN A 90 11.17 14.61 10.37
CA ASN A 90 12.04 15.50 11.14
C ASN A 90 11.48 16.92 11.36
N GLY A 91 10.40 17.28 10.68
CA GLY A 91 9.71 18.57 10.80
C GLY A 91 8.44 18.48 11.64
N ASN A 92 7.35 19.04 11.11
CA ASN A 92 6.06 19.18 11.79
C ASN A 92 5.35 17.84 12.06
N GLY A 93 5.81 16.75 11.48
CA GLY A 93 5.19 15.43 11.63
C GLY A 93 3.99 15.21 10.70
N PHE A 94 3.67 16.14 9.81
CA PHE A 94 2.63 15.95 8.81
C PHE A 94 2.83 16.87 7.60
N CYS A 95 2.26 16.47 6.46
CA CYS A 95 2.11 17.34 5.29
C CYS A 95 0.86 16.96 4.49
N VAL A 96 0.40 17.87 3.63
CA VAL A 96 -0.73 17.64 2.72
C VAL A 96 -0.29 17.99 1.31
N ILE A 97 -0.45 17.03 0.40
CA ILE A 97 -0.28 17.26 -1.03
C ILE A 97 -1.67 17.51 -1.62
N ARG A 98 -1.80 18.61 -2.36
CA ARG A 98 -3.03 19.04 -3.01
C ARG A 98 -2.74 19.44 -4.45
N GLY A 99 -3.67 19.15 -5.35
CA GLY A 99 -3.59 19.52 -6.76
C GLY A 99 -3.93 18.40 -7.72
N ILE A 100 -4.10 17.16 -7.24
CA ILE A 100 -4.57 16.04 -8.05
C ILE A 100 -6.06 16.23 -8.30
N ASN A 101 -6.44 16.47 -9.55
CA ASN A 101 -7.84 16.46 -9.94
C ASN A 101 -8.27 15.01 -10.20
N LYS A 102 -9.05 14.42 -9.29
CA LYS A 102 -9.46 13.01 -9.38
C LYS A 102 -10.26 12.68 -10.65
N ASP A 103 -10.88 13.66 -11.28
CA ASP A 103 -11.74 13.44 -12.45
C ASP A 103 -10.93 13.27 -13.75
N ASP A 104 -9.63 13.55 -13.71
CA ASP A 104 -8.71 13.42 -14.87
C ASP A 104 -8.09 12.02 -14.97
N TYR A 105 -8.37 11.11 -14.04
CA TYR A 105 -7.68 9.83 -13.88
C TYR A 105 -8.64 8.68 -13.57
N SER A 106 -8.30 7.47 -14.04
CA SER A 106 -8.97 6.24 -13.58
C SER A 106 -8.63 5.90 -12.12
N VAL A 107 -9.34 4.95 -11.51
CA VAL A 107 -9.02 4.47 -10.15
C VAL A 107 -7.63 3.83 -10.11
N GLU A 108 -7.27 3.12 -11.18
CA GLU A 108 -5.97 2.51 -11.39
C GLU A 108 -4.88 3.57 -11.50
N ASP A 109 -5.08 4.60 -12.33
CA ASP A 109 -4.12 5.71 -12.48
C ASP A 109 -3.93 6.48 -11.17
N LEU A 110 -5.03 6.79 -10.46
CA LEU A 110 -4.96 7.42 -9.13
C LEU A 110 -4.20 6.56 -8.14
N THR A 111 -4.38 5.24 -8.19
CA THR A 111 -3.65 4.30 -7.34
C THR A 111 -2.16 4.31 -7.68
N VAL A 112 -1.80 4.31 -8.96
CA VAL A 112 -0.40 4.37 -9.41
C VAL A 112 0.25 5.70 -9.01
N ILE A 113 -0.42 6.83 -9.23
CA ILE A 113 0.04 8.16 -8.80
C ILE A 113 0.27 8.18 -7.30
N TRP A 114 -0.71 7.69 -6.53
CA TRP A 114 -0.64 7.64 -5.09
C TRP A 114 0.52 6.75 -4.60
N LEU A 115 0.67 5.54 -5.17
CA LEU A 115 1.76 4.60 -4.90
C LEU A 115 3.14 5.16 -5.26
N GLY A 116 3.22 5.92 -6.36
CA GLY A 116 4.43 6.57 -6.82
C GLY A 116 4.86 7.69 -5.86
N ILE A 117 3.96 8.62 -5.54
CA ILE A 117 4.22 9.74 -4.63
C ILE A 117 4.64 9.22 -3.25
N GLN A 118 3.91 8.24 -2.69
CA GLN A 118 4.27 7.71 -1.38
C GLN A 118 5.66 7.05 -1.36
N ALA A 119 6.13 6.45 -2.47
CA ALA A 119 7.41 5.76 -2.53
C ALA A 119 8.59 6.71 -2.28
N TYR A 120 8.42 7.98 -2.59
CA TYR A 120 9.40 9.02 -2.30
C TYR A 120 9.39 9.47 -0.84
N ILE A 121 8.24 9.35 -0.17
CA ILE A 121 8.10 9.69 1.25
C ILE A 121 8.52 8.51 2.13
N ALA A 122 8.14 7.30 1.74
CA ALA A 122 8.37 6.05 2.44
C ALA A 122 8.39 4.87 1.46
N ASP A 123 9.49 4.13 1.44
CA ASP A 123 9.72 3.01 0.53
C ASP A 123 9.01 1.72 0.98
N GLN A 124 8.68 1.58 2.26
CA GLN A 124 8.03 0.39 2.80
C GLN A 124 6.54 0.59 3.09
N ARG A 125 5.78 -0.51 2.97
CA ARG A 125 4.31 -0.54 3.10
C ARG A 125 3.93 -1.64 4.07
N GLY A 126 3.29 -1.24 5.16
CA GLY A 126 2.87 -2.13 6.22
C GLY A 126 1.45 -2.65 5.99
N ARG A 127 1.22 -3.88 6.44
CA ARG A 127 -0.12 -4.43 6.63
C ARG A 127 -0.81 -3.71 7.79
N GLN A 128 -2.12 -3.71 7.73
CA GLN A 128 -3.02 -3.02 8.66
C GLN A 128 -3.55 -3.94 9.73
N ASP A 129 -3.72 -5.20 9.36
CA ASP A 129 -4.26 -6.26 10.19
C ASP A 129 -3.62 -7.60 9.83
N HIS A 130 -3.92 -8.59 10.66
CA HIS A 130 -3.48 -9.97 10.48
C HIS A 130 -4.11 -10.65 9.25
N ARG A 131 -5.07 -10.02 8.55
CA ARG A 131 -5.73 -10.57 7.36
C ARG A 131 -5.03 -10.22 6.06
N GLY A 132 -3.92 -9.47 6.10
CA GLY A 132 -3.21 -9.09 4.88
C GLY A 132 -3.65 -7.76 4.29
N ASN A 133 -4.59 -7.03 4.92
CA ASN A 133 -5.09 -5.79 4.34
C ASN A 133 -4.00 -4.72 4.36
N MET A 134 -3.75 -4.09 3.23
CA MET A 134 -2.80 -2.97 3.15
C MET A 134 -3.46 -1.61 3.50
N LEU A 135 -4.80 -1.57 3.62
CA LEU A 135 -5.63 -0.39 3.98
C LEU A 135 -6.50 -0.56 5.28
N GLY A 136 -6.63 0.42 6.21
CA GLY A 136 -7.14 0.21 7.63
C GLY A 136 -6.72 1.30 8.67
N GLY A 137 -6.72 1.11 10.02
CA GLY A 137 -6.52 2.15 11.09
C GLY A 137 -5.51 1.83 12.26
N PRO A 138 -5.10 2.77 13.15
CA PRO A 138 -3.95 2.58 14.08
C PRO A 138 -4.26 2.16 15.55
N GLN A 139 -3.22 1.63 16.26
CA GLN A 139 -3.13 1.28 17.70
C GLN A 139 -1.81 1.79 18.35
N SER A 140 -1.73 1.82 19.69
CA SER A 140 -0.91 2.73 20.53
C SER A 140 0.15 2.08 21.46
N SER A 141 1.27 2.77 21.71
CA SER A 141 2.16 2.60 22.89
C SER A 141 3.04 3.85 23.18
N ARG A 142 3.86 3.82 24.25
CA ARG A 142 4.57 4.98 24.88
C ARG A 142 6.03 4.61 25.18
N MET A 143 7.03 5.47 24.88
CA MET A 143 8.48 5.15 24.97
C MET A 143 9.44 6.40 24.84
N PRO A 144 10.81 6.32 24.78
CA PRO A 144 11.76 7.05 25.65
C PRO A 144 12.45 8.33 25.08
N LEU A 145 13.38 8.87 25.88
CA LEU A 145 13.72 10.27 26.20
C LEU A 145 14.41 11.23 25.19
N SER A 146 14.59 10.92 23.89
CA SER A 146 15.20 11.92 22.95
C SER A 146 14.21 12.59 22.00
N ARG A 147 13.07 11.95 21.72
CA ARG A 147 11.94 12.50 20.97
C ARG A 147 10.66 11.98 21.61
N LEU A 148 9.67 12.84 21.82
CA LEU A 148 8.38 12.42 22.33
C LEU A 148 7.69 11.53 21.28
N MET A 149 7.54 10.23 21.59
CA MET A 149 6.68 9.33 20.85
C MET A 149 5.37 9.15 21.62
N MET A 150 4.26 9.54 21.00
CA MET A 150 2.94 9.40 21.58
C MET A 150 1.98 8.86 20.54
N ASN A 151 1.35 7.75 20.90
CA ASN A 151 0.17 7.27 20.24
C ASN A 151 -0.92 7.17 21.30
N PHE A 152 -2.13 7.60 20.96
CA PHE A 152 -3.22 7.75 21.91
C PHE A 152 -4.52 7.28 21.30
N GLY A 153 -5.20 6.37 22.00
CA GLY A 153 -6.51 5.89 21.65
C GLY A 153 -7.27 5.47 22.90
N ARG A 154 -8.50 5.98 23.06
CA ARG A 154 -9.35 5.66 24.21
C ARG A 154 -10.02 4.29 24.06
N THR A 155 -10.40 3.94 22.84
CA THR A 155 -11.22 2.75 22.54
C THR A 155 -10.60 1.44 23.03
N PRO A 156 -9.28 1.17 22.88
CA PRO A 156 -8.69 -0.06 23.40
C PRO A 156 -8.76 -0.18 24.93
N LEU A 157 -8.78 0.95 25.64
CA LEU A 157 -8.77 0.99 27.10
C LEU A 157 -10.16 1.05 27.72
N LEU A 158 -11.13 1.68 27.05
CA LEU A 158 -12.49 1.89 27.55
C LEU A 158 -13.52 0.96 26.90
N GLY A 159 -13.24 0.48 25.68
CA GLY A 159 -14.22 -0.17 24.82
C GLY A 159 -15.30 0.78 24.31
N ASN A 160 -16.12 0.29 23.38
CA ASN A 160 -17.39 0.86 22.98
C ASN A 160 -18.31 -0.24 22.43
N ALA A 161 -19.51 0.12 21.95
CA ALA A 161 -20.49 -0.85 21.43
C ALA A 161 -19.98 -1.67 20.22
N VAL A 162 -19.02 -1.14 19.46
CA VAL A 162 -18.45 -1.80 18.27
C VAL A 162 -17.17 -2.57 18.61
N HIS A 163 -16.41 -2.10 19.59
CA HIS A 163 -15.15 -2.69 20.05
C HIS A 163 -15.25 -2.89 21.56
N PRO A 164 -15.88 -4.00 22.00
CA PRO A 164 -16.02 -4.28 23.42
C PRO A 164 -14.64 -4.39 24.07
N ARG A 165 -14.52 -3.87 25.29
CA ARG A 165 -13.28 -3.92 26.07
C ARG A 165 -12.99 -5.37 26.47
N PRO A 166 -11.77 -5.89 26.26
CA PRO A 166 -11.42 -7.23 26.73
C PRO A 166 -11.59 -7.37 28.24
N GLU A 167 -12.26 -8.44 28.68
CA GLU A 167 -12.62 -8.65 30.09
C GLU A 167 -11.41 -8.87 31.00
N HIS A 168 -10.32 -9.43 30.45
CA HIS A 168 -9.09 -9.70 31.20
C HIS A 168 -8.30 -8.45 31.59
N LEU A 169 -8.64 -7.27 31.05
CA LEU A 169 -7.94 -6.03 31.36
C LEU A 169 -8.41 -5.42 32.70
N PRO A 170 -7.49 -5.03 33.60
CA PRO A 170 -7.84 -4.43 34.88
C PRO A 170 -8.62 -3.12 34.68
N LYS A 171 -9.64 -2.84 35.51
CA LYS A 171 -10.40 -1.59 35.42
C LYS A 171 -9.46 -0.39 35.57
N LEU A 172 -9.68 0.64 34.75
CA LEU A 172 -8.92 1.89 34.90
C LEU A 172 -9.26 2.56 36.24
N SER A 173 -8.26 3.16 36.87
CA SER A 173 -8.46 4.06 38.01
C SER A 173 -9.08 5.39 37.58
N GLU A 174 -9.56 6.18 38.54
CA GLU A 174 -10.06 7.53 38.27
C GLU A 174 -8.96 8.44 37.72
N CYS A 175 -7.78 8.43 38.34
CA CYS A 175 -6.60 9.16 37.86
C CYS A 175 -6.20 8.77 36.42
N GLN A 176 -6.29 7.48 36.05
CA GLN A 176 -6.05 7.05 34.67
C GLN A 176 -7.10 7.60 33.70
N ARG A 177 -8.38 7.64 34.08
CA ARG A 177 -9.44 8.24 33.26
C ARG A 177 -9.23 9.74 33.10
N GLU A 178 -8.94 10.45 34.19
CA GLU A 178 -8.63 11.88 34.19
C GLU A 178 -7.43 12.20 33.28
N ALA A 179 -6.40 11.35 33.29
CA ALA A 179 -5.26 11.49 32.39
C ALA A 179 -5.67 11.36 30.90
N LEU A 180 -6.54 10.40 30.56
CA LEU A 180 -7.07 10.26 29.21
C LEU A 180 -7.88 11.51 28.80
N ASP A 181 -8.73 12.01 29.70
CA ASP A 181 -9.55 13.21 29.48
C ASP A 181 -8.69 14.46 29.30
N THR A 182 -7.62 14.58 30.08
CA THR A 182 -6.68 15.70 29.99
C THR A 182 -5.94 15.72 28.66
N VAL A 183 -5.45 14.57 28.18
CA VAL A 183 -4.80 14.48 26.85
C VAL A 183 -5.75 14.91 25.75
N GLU A 184 -7.01 14.47 25.82
CA GLU A 184 -8.03 14.83 24.84
C GLU A 184 -8.39 16.32 24.89
N ALA A 185 -8.58 16.89 26.09
CA ALA A 185 -8.85 18.31 26.26
C ALA A 185 -7.72 19.20 25.70
N ILE A 186 -6.46 18.82 25.97
CA ILE A 186 -5.29 19.51 25.42
C ILE A 186 -5.28 19.39 23.90
N ALA A 187 -5.45 18.17 23.36
CA ALA A 187 -5.46 17.93 21.92
C ALA A 187 -6.55 18.76 21.21
N GLN A 188 -7.74 18.87 21.80
CA GLN A 188 -8.82 19.71 21.27
C GLN A 188 -8.49 21.21 21.34
N ALA A 189 -7.89 21.68 22.44
CA ALA A 189 -7.55 23.09 22.63
C ALA A 189 -6.49 23.59 21.63
N VAL A 190 -5.59 22.71 21.18
CA VAL A 190 -4.48 23.05 20.26
C VAL A 190 -4.67 22.50 18.84
N GLN A 191 -5.85 21.95 18.52
CA GLN A 191 -6.06 21.25 17.27
C GLN A 191 -5.90 22.16 16.05
N LEU A 192 -5.34 21.60 14.98
CA LEU A 192 -5.40 22.15 13.63
C LEU A 192 -6.48 21.42 12.84
N GLU A 193 -7.45 22.14 12.30
CA GLU A 193 -8.45 21.57 11.40
C GLU A 193 -8.01 21.71 9.94
N ILE A 194 -7.87 20.57 9.26
CA ILE A 194 -7.57 20.54 7.83
C ILE A 194 -8.83 20.16 7.06
N ARG A 195 -9.34 21.08 6.25
CA ARG A 195 -10.43 20.80 5.31
C ARG A 195 -9.91 19.98 4.12
N THR A 196 -10.08 18.65 4.22
CA THR A 196 -9.76 17.69 3.16
C THR A 196 -10.65 17.90 1.94
N ARG A 197 -10.03 17.91 0.75
CA ARG A 197 -10.69 17.95 -0.56
C ARG A 197 -10.44 16.64 -1.30
N ALA A 198 -11.26 16.36 -2.32
CA ALA A 198 -10.99 15.26 -3.23
C ALA A 198 -9.61 15.43 -3.88
N GLY A 199 -8.84 14.35 -3.95
CA GLY A 199 -7.47 14.36 -4.48
C GLY A 199 -6.39 14.81 -3.48
N ASP A 200 -6.75 15.25 -2.27
CA ASP A 200 -5.75 15.52 -1.24
C ASP A 200 -5.11 14.22 -0.73
N MET A 201 -3.79 14.24 -0.55
CA MET A 201 -3.03 13.18 0.11
C MET A 201 -2.46 13.71 1.42
N HIS A 202 -2.85 13.09 2.53
CA HIS A 202 -2.37 13.45 3.87
C HIS A 202 -1.29 12.46 4.31
N PHE A 203 -0.11 12.97 4.67
CA PHE A 203 0.95 12.19 5.29
C PHE A 203 1.08 12.64 6.75
N ILE A 204 1.01 11.68 7.68
CA ILE A 204 1.00 11.95 9.11
C ILE A 204 1.95 10.96 9.78
N ASN A 205 2.92 11.49 10.52
CA ASN A 205 3.79 10.73 11.39
C ASN A 205 3.01 10.35 12.65
N ASN A 206 2.65 9.08 12.73
CA ASN A 206 1.81 8.53 13.79
C ASN A 206 2.51 8.49 15.17
N PHE A 207 3.80 8.81 15.26
CA PHE A 207 4.51 8.93 16.53
C PHE A 207 4.48 10.32 17.14
N THR A 208 4.24 11.36 16.35
CA THR A 208 4.32 12.76 16.83
C THR A 208 2.99 13.49 16.74
N VAL A 209 2.10 13.07 15.84
CA VAL A 209 0.84 13.78 15.58
C VAL A 209 -0.35 12.91 15.93
N LEU A 210 -1.09 13.33 16.96
CA LEU A 210 -2.44 12.82 17.20
C LEU A 210 -3.36 13.36 16.11
N HIS A 211 -4.11 12.46 15.47
CA HIS A 211 -5.03 12.82 14.41
C HIS A 211 -6.38 12.15 14.65
N ARG A 212 -7.44 12.89 14.38
CA ARG A 212 -8.82 12.41 14.43
C ARG A 212 -9.58 12.89 13.21
N ARG A 213 -10.75 12.30 12.99
CA ARG A 213 -11.71 12.73 11.98
C ARG A 213 -13.05 12.94 12.65
N GLU A 214 -13.75 13.99 12.25
CA GLU A 214 -15.12 14.20 12.67
C GLU A 214 -16.10 13.24 11.97
N GLY A 215 -17.29 13.14 12.53
CA GLY A 215 -18.40 12.40 11.93
C GLY A 215 -18.79 13.08 10.64
N PHE A 216 -19.24 12.29 9.66
CA PHE A 216 -19.74 12.81 8.40
C PHE A 216 -20.96 12.00 7.97
N VAL A 217 -21.78 12.61 7.14
CA VAL A 217 -22.95 11.96 6.53
C VAL A 217 -22.68 11.90 5.03
N ASP A 218 -22.78 10.70 4.45
CA ASP A 218 -22.72 10.52 3.01
C ASP A 218 -23.96 11.16 2.35
N GLY A 219 -23.77 11.75 1.17
CA GLY A 219 -24.91 12.18 0.35
C GLY A 219 -25.64 11.00 -0.30
N ALA A 220 -26.75 11.29 -0.97
CA ALA A 220 -27.62 10.28 -1.57
C ALA A 220 -27.01 9.68 -2.86
N GLY A 221 -26.21 10.45 -3.59
CA GLY A 221 -25.60 10.04 -4.84
C GLY A 221 -24.32 9.19 -4.68
N PRO A 222 -23.98 8.33 -5.66
CA PRO A 222 -22.73 7.56 -5.65
C PRO A 222 -21.46 8.42 -5.56
N ARG A 223 -21.49 9.63 -6.13
CA ARG A 223 -20.39 10.62 -6.08
C ARG A 223 -20.39 11.50 -4.84
N GLU A 224 -21.41 11.40 -4.00
CA GLU A 224 -21.55 12.15 -2.75
C GLU A 224 -21.13 11.32 -1.53
N LYS A 225 -20.60 10.12 -1.77
CA LYS A 225 -20.01 9.26 -0.75
C LYS A 225 -18.54 9.58 -0.58
N ARG A 226 -18.08 9.64 0.67
CA ARG A 226 -16.67 9.85 0.97
C ARG A 226 -15.91 8.53 0.84
N HIS A 227 -15.01 8.44 -0.13
CA HIS A 227 -14.07 7.33 -0.26
C HIS A 227 -12.66 7.77 0.10
N LEU A 228 -12.04 7.13 1.10
CA LEU A 228 -10.66 7.37 1.51
C LEU A 228 -9.87 6.06 1.49
N VAL A 229 -8.64 6.16 1.01
CA VAL A 229 -7.64 5.11 1.06
C VAL A 229 -6.61 5.51 2.12
N ARG A 230 -6.26 4.60 3.05
CA ARG A 230 -5.25 4.83 4.09
C ARG A 230 -4.24 3.70 4.05
N MET A 231 -2.95 4.00 4.09
CA MET A 231 -1.89 2.99 4.23
C MET A 231 -0.95 3.31 5.39
N ILE A 232 -0.30 2.27 5.90
CA ILE A 232 0.78 2.37 6.87
C ILE A 232 2.10 2.34 6.12
N LEU A 233 2.94 3.34 6.38
CA LEU A 233 4.17 3.60 5.63
C LEU A 233 5.38 3.62 6.56
N ARG A 234 6.53 3.21 6.04
CA ARG A 234 7.84 3.36 6.72
C ARG A 234 8.91 3.76 5.70
N SER A 235 9.76 4.70 6.09
CA SER A 235 11.02 4.97 5.41
C SER A 235 12.13 4.11 6.01
N SER A 236 12.87 3.38 5.18
CA SER A 236 14.08 2.66 5.58
C SER A 236 15.23 3.60 5.97
N GLU A 237 15.24 4.81 5.40
CA GLU A 237 16.28 5.82 5.60
C GLU A 237 15.96 6.77 6.77
N LEU A 238 14.74 7.31 6.82
CA LEU A 238 14.34 8.34 7.78
C LEU A 238 13.46 7.80 8.92
N GLY A 239 13.06 6.54 8.85
CA GLY A 239 12.20 5.91 9.84
C GLY A 239 12.87 5.86 11.22
N TRP A 240 12.10 6.22 12.25
CA TRP A 240 12.61 6.22 13.62
C TRP A 240 12.84 4.79 14.14
N SER A 241 13.72 4.67 15.14
CA SER A 241 13.88 3.41 15.86
C SER A 241 12.58 3.04 16.57
N ILE A 242 12.24 1.76 16.50
CA ILE A 242 10.99 1.25 17.07
C ILE A 242 11.26 0.80 18.49
N PRO A 243 10.51 1.31 19.48
CA PRO A 243 10.64 0.85 20.84
C PRO A 243 10.29 -0.64 20.99
N GLU A 244 10.86 -1.31 21.99
CA GLU A 244 10.73 -2.76 22.20
C GLU A 244 9.27 -3.23 22.22
N GLU A 245 8.40 -2.49 22.90
CA GLU A 245 6.98 -2.82 23.07
C GLU A 245 6.19 -2.76 21.76
N LEU A 246 6.72 -2.10 20.73
CA LEU A 246 6.10 -2.03 19.40
C LEU A 246 6.70 -3.00 18.40
N LYS A 247 7.81 -3.68 18.73
CA LYS A 247 8.52 -4.50 17.75
C LYS A 247 7.67 -5.61 17.17
N GLN A 248 6.80 -6.25 17.97
CA GLN A 248 5.94 -7.32 17.47
C GLN A 248 4.91 -6.81 16.47
N ASP A 249 4.16 -5.76 16.83
CA ASP A 249 3.20 -5.12 15.92
C ASP A 249 3.90 -4.62 14.64
N TRP A 250 5.14 -4.16 14.79
CA TRP A 250 5.95 -3.71 13.67
C TRP A 250 6.35 -4.84 12.74
N TYR A 251 6.81 -5.96 13.30
CA TYR A 251 7.16 -7.17 12.57
C TYR A 251 5.94 -7.70 11.81
N ASP A 252 4.79 -7.76 12.48
CA ASP A 252 3.53 -8.20 11.89
C ASP A 252 3.04 -7.27 10.77
N ALA A 253 3.36 -5.98 10.84
CA ALA A 253 3.01 -5.04 9.79
C ALA A 253 3.95 -5.12 8.58
N PHE A 254 5.28 -5.15 8.80
CA PHE A 254 6.25 -4.88 7.73
C PHE A 254 7.13 -6.08 7.33
N GLU A 255 7.35 -7.04 8.23
CA GLU A 255 8.42 -8.03 8.07
C GLU A 255 7.92 -9.46 7.88
N VAL A 256 6.73 -9.80 8.38
CA VAL A 256 6.13 -11.12 8.11
C VAL A 256 5.86 -11.28 6.63
N ASP A 257 6.32 -12.39 6.06
CA ASP A 257 5.97 -12.81 4.70
C ASP A 257 4.58 -13.47 4.70
N SER A 258 3.56 -12.74 4.25
CA SER A 258 2.20 -13.27 4.07
C SER A 258 1.46 -12.54 2.95
N SER A 259 0.32 -13.10 2.54
CA SER A 259 -0.52 -12.56 1.47
C SER A 259 -0.91 -11.10 1.71
N LYS A 260 -0.83 -10.28 0.67
CA LYS A 260 -1.22 -8.87 0.67
C LYS A 260 -2.44 -8.66 -0.22
N THR A 261 -3.46 -7.99 0.31
CA THR A 261 -4.71 -7.71 -0.43
C THR A 261 -4.86 -6.21 -0.65
N TRP A 262 -5.13 -5.84 -1.90
CA TRP A 262 -5.25 -4.47 -2.38
C TRP A 262 -6.68 -4.19 -2.82
N HIS A 263 -7.36 -3.31 -2.09
CA HIS A 263 -8.73 -2.89 -2.41
C HIS A 263 -8.68 -1.59 -3.21
N LEU A 264 -8.79 -1.69 -4.54
CA LEU A 264 -8.88 -0.52 -5.44
C LEU A 264 -10.25 0.14 -5.35
N GLU A 265 -11.28 -0.68 -5.15
CA GLU A 265 -12.66 -0.25 -4.95
C GLU A 265 -13.01 -0.19 -3.46
N PRO A 266 -14.05 0.56 -3.06
CA PRO A 266 -14.56 0.54 -1.69
C PRO A 266 -14.77 -0.88 -1.18
N MET A 267 -14.19 -1.17 -0.01
CA MET A 267 -14.38 -2.48 0.63
C MET A 267 -15.87 -2.79 0.81
N PRO A 268 -16.28 -4.06 0.63
CA PRO A 268 -17.65 -4.49 0.88
C PRO A 268 -18.12 -4.10 2.29
N SER A 269 -19.39 -3.73 2.42
CA SER A 269 -20.00 -3.41 3.72
C SER A 269 -19.79 -4.56 4.71
N GLY A 270 -19.11 -4.29 5.83
CA GLY A 270 -18.84 -5.26 6.90
C GLY A 270 -17.39 -5.79 6.95
N ALA A 271 -16.55 -5.52 5.96
CA ALA A 271 -15.13 -5.91 5.98
C ALA A 271 -14.29 -5.11 6.98
N PHE A 272 -14.69 -3.86 7.21
CA PHE A 272 -14.25 -2.99 8.29
C PHE A 272 -15.47 -2.16 8.70
N PRO A 273 -15.76 -1.94 9.99
CA PRO A 273 -16.70 -0.89 10.36
C PRO A 273 -16.03 0.44 9.97
N LEU A 274 -16.36 0.97 8.79
CA LEU A 274 -16.18 2.40 8.54
C LEU A 274 -16.75 3.10 9.77
N ARG A 275 -15.90 3.84 10.49
CA ARG A 275 -16.34 4.58 11.69
C ARG A 275 -17.41 5.59 11.25
N LYS A 276 -18.66 5.15 11.27
CA LYS A 276 -19.87 5.96 11.04
C LYS A 276 -20.11 6.92 12.20
N TYR A 277 -19.49 6.64 13.35
CA TYR A 277 -19.60 7.42 14.57
C TYR A 277 -18.22 7.94 14.98
N THR A 278 -18.18 9.17 15.48
CA THR A 278 -17.00 9.74 16.15
C THR A 278 -16.67 8.94 17.40
N ASN A 279 -15.38 8.88 17.73
CA ASN A 279 -14.94 8.47 19.05
C ASN A 279 -15.45 9.45 20.10
#